data_AF-A0AAP8ISC1-F1
#
_entry.id   AF-A0AAP8ISC1-F1
#
_cell.length_a   1.000
_cell.length_b   1.000
_cell.length_c   1.000
_cell.angle_alpha   90.00
_cell.angle_beta   90.00
_cell.angle_gamma   90.00
#
_symmetry.space_group_name_H-M   'P 1'
#
loop_
_entity.id
_entity.type
_entity.pdbx_description
1 polymer ?
#
loop_
_entity_poly.entity_id
_entity_poly.type
_entity_poly.pdbx_seq_one_letter_code
_entity_poly.pdbx_strand_id
1 'polypeptide(L)'
;MGNELEKIIANQLPEAGKISQHANKLYNINHVEHITITPYPTVPTLDKGIATPTDGLMYDYYNLVVGSSVIDSVFVKVDKKRAIEAFYTEDELRDKYAYLSVDAIKEIQRFPILVVPETTEYYGKASDDQYGYVGIIEKIRKDSCEIVLKCKFEDKKPIPLKKISEVAFDLGIQSMDVAITELNHSHWAIKPVNLIEELTEAKIDFKDSIF
;
A
#
# COMPACT_ATOMS: atom_id res chain seq x y z
N MET A 1 -48.98 40.01 35.14
CA MET A 1 -47.55 39.67 34.95
C MET A 1 -47.51 38.33 34.25
N GLY A 2 -47.02 38.33 33.00
CA GLY A 2 -47.15 37.22 32.07
C GLY A 2 -46.06 36.16 32.25
N ASN A 3 -46.45 34.90 32.10
CA ASN A 3 -45.54 33.77 32.00
C ASN A 3 -45.33 33.47 30.51
N GLU A 4 -44.14 33.77 29.97
CA GLU A 4 -43.70 33.25 28.69
C GLU A 4 -42.87 31.98 28.91
N LEU A 5 -43.27 30.90 28.23
CA LEU A 5 -42.49 29.66 28.15
C LEU A 5 -41.56 29.80 26.94
N GLU A 6 -40.28 30.07 27.19
CA GLU A 6 -39.27 30.00 26.14
C GLU A 6 -39.04 28.55 25.72
N LYS A 7 -39.31 28.28 24.44
CA LYS A 7 -39.14 26.97 23.81
C LYS A 7 -37.65 26.78 23.49
N ILE A 8 -36.92 26.03 24.31
CA ILE A 8 -35.52 25.68 24.03
C ILE A 8 -35.49 24.77 22.81
N ILE A 9 -34.90 25.26 21.72
CA ILE A 9 -34.60 24.48 20.51
C ILE A 9 -33.50 23.48 20.88
N ALA A 10 -33.83 22.20 20.88
CA ALA A 10 -32.85 21.13 21.01
C ALA A 10 -32.07 21.02 19.70
N ASN A 11 -30.92 21.69 19.61
CA ASN A 11 -29.90 21.31 18.63
C ASN A 11 -29.41 19.91 19.03
N GLN A 12 -29.63 18.92 18.18
CA GLN A 12 -29.05 17.58 18.34
C GLN A 12 -27.53 17.72 18.38
N LEU A 13 -26.94 17.47 19.55
CA LEU A 13 -25.50 17.32 19.70
C LEU A 13 -25.05 16.06 18.95
N PRO A 14 -23.92 16.10 18.23
CA PRO A 14 -23.35 14.92 17.60
C PRO A 14 -23.04 13.85 18.66
N GLU A 15 -23.23 12.60 18.28
CA GLU A 15 -23.06 11.40 19.10
C GLU A 15 -21.73 11.46 19.88
N ALA A 16 -21.83 11.66 21.20
CA ALA A 16 -20.67 11.84 22.07
C ALA A 16 -19.79 10.58 22.03
N GLY A 17 -18.53 10.75 21.64
CA GLY A 17 -17.53 9.67 21.63
C GLY A 17 -17.49 8.93 22.97
N LYS A 18 -17.62 7.61 22.93
CA LYS A 18 -17.52 6.76 24.12
C LYS A 18 -16.10 6.81 24.67
N ILE A 19 -15.92 7.34 25.87
CA ILE A 19 -14.66 7.30 26.60
C ILE A 19 -14.60 5.97 27.35
N SER A 20 -13.75 5.04 26.91
CA SER A 20 -13.48 3.79 27.64
C SER A 20 -12.31 4.00 28.59
N GLN A 21 -12.54 3.85 29.90
CA GLN A 21 -11.49 3.94 30.92
C GLN A 21 -11.12 2.52 31.39
N HIS A 22 -9.85 2.16 31.23
CA HIS A 22 -9.30 0.92 31.77
C HIS A 22 -8.29 1.29 32.88
N ALA A 23 -8.52 0.79 34.10
CA ALA A 23 -7.62 1.00 35.23
C ALA A 23 -7.63 -0.23 36.15
N ASN A 24 -6.50 -0.49 36.83
CA ASN A 24 -6.43 -1.55 37.85
C ASN A 24 -7.37 -1.28 39.04
N LYS A 25 -7.78 -0.02 39.24
CA LYS A 25 -8.76 0.39 40.25
C LYS A 25 -9.44 1.68 39.81
N LEU A 26 -10.76 1.70 39.85
CA LEU A 26 -11.59 2.87 39.55
C LEU A 26 -12.08 3.50 40.86
N TYR A 27 -12.00 4.82 40.95
CA TYR A 27 -12.52 5.60 42.08
C TYR A 27 -13.70 6.43 41.61
N ASN A 28 -14.81 6.37 42.35
CA ASN A 28 -15.96 7.21 42.09
C ASN A 28 -15.73 8.59 42.73
N ILE A 29 -15.84 9.66 41.95
CA ILE A 29 -15.71 11.03 42.42
C ILE A 29 -17.10 11.66 42.38
N ASN A 30 -17.62 12.01 43.55
CA ASN A 30 -19.03 12.39 43.72
C ASN A 30 -19.38 13.76 43.10
N HIS A 31 -18.40 14.68 42.96
CA HIS A 31 -18.60 15.98 42.30
C HIS A 31 -17.27 16.56 41.79
N VAL A 32 -17.30 17.13 40.58
CA VAL A 32 -16.17 17.83 39.95
C VAL A 32 -16.72 19.04 39.19
N GLU A 33 -16.25 20.24 39.52
CA GLU A 33 -16.67 21.47 38.82
C GLU A 33 -16.02 21.60 37.43
N HIS A 34 -14.75 21.20 37.30
CA HIS A 34 -14.03 21.20 36.03
C HIS A 34 -13.07 20.00 35.95
N ILE A 35 -13.16 19.23 34.86
CA ILE A 35 -12.22 18.14 34.55
C ILE A 35 -11.42 18.51 33.30
N THR A 36 -10.09 18.47 33.39
CA THR A 36 -9.20 18.63 32.24
C THR A 36 -8.50 17.31 32.01
N ILE A 37 -8.85 16.62 30.92
CA ILE A 37 -8.16 15.41 30.48
C ILE A 37 -7.12 15.87 29.47
N THR A 38 -5.85 15.82 29.87
CA THR A 38 -4.72 15.99 28.96
C THR A 38 -4.38 14.62 28.36
N PRO A 39 -4.74 14.33 27.10
CA PRO A 39 -4.24 13.14 26.45
C PRO A 39 -2.72 13.31 26.35
N TYR A 40 -1.97 12.44 27.01
CA TYR A 40 -0.56 12.30 26.70
C TYR A 40 -0.48 11.85 25.23
N PRO A 41 0.28 12.53 24.36
CA PRO A 41 0.56 11.98 23.05
C PRO A 41 1.15 10.59 23.29
N THR A 42 0.60 9.58 22.62
CA THR A 42 1.16 8.24 22.60
C THR A 42 2.61 8.39 22.13
N VAL A 43 3.55 8.30 23.06
CA VAL A 43 4.96 8.15 22.74
C VAL A 43 5.02 6.85 21.94
N PRO A 44 5.41 6.86 20.65
CA PRO A 44 5.52 5.62 19.91
C PRO A 44 6.63 4.82 20.59
N THR A 45 6.25 3.80 21.35
CA THR A 45 7.18 2.74 21.70
C THR A 45 7.69 2.19 20.38
N LEU A 46 9.01 2.18 20.22
CA LEU A 46 9.71 1.61 19.07
C LEU A 46 9.52 0.09 19.08
N ASP A 47 8.29 -0.36 18.82
CA ASP A 47 7.98 -1.73 18.48
C ASP A 47 8.22 -1.90 16.98
N LYS A 48 8.76 -3.04 16.59
CA LYS A 48 9.21 -3.35 15.22
C LYS A 48 8.09 -3.22 14.17
N GLY A 49 7.87 -1.98 13.73
CA GLY A 49 7.13 -1.52 12.55
C GLY A 49 5.93 -2.36 12.17
N ILE A 50 4.75 -2.02 12.70
CA ILE A 50 3.47 -2.47 12.14
C ILE A 50 2.62 -1.22 11.93
N ALA A 51 2.63 -0.71 10.70
CA ALA A 51 1.58 0.16 10.20
C ALA A 51 0.75 -0.70 9.24
N THR A 52 -0.46 -1.05 9.65
CA THR A 52 -1.52 -1.45 8.71
C THR A 52 -2.07 -0.18 8.06
N PRO A 53 -2.40 -0.16 6.76
CA PRO A 53 -2.97 1.03 6.13
C PRO A 53 -4.38 1.28 6.70
N THR A 54 -4.51 2.26 7.60
CA THR A 54 -5.81 2.70 8.14
C THR A 54 -6.46 3.79 7.28
N ASP A 55 -5.70 4.39 6.36
CA ASP A 55 -6.06 5.62 5.63
C ASP A 55 -6.54 5.37 4.18
N GLY A 56 -6.96 4.15 3.84
CA GLY A 56 -7.44 3.81 2.49
C GLY A 56 -6.32 3.73 1.43
N LEU A 57 -6.67 3.19 0.26
CA LEU A 57 -5.75 3.01 -0.86
C LEU A 57 -5.59 4.28 -1.69
N MET A 58 -4.43 4.43 -2.32
CA MET A 58 -4.07 5.52 -3.22
C MET A 58 -3.76 4.94 -4.59
N TYR A 59 -4.48 5.40 -5.62
CA TYR A 59 -4.43 4.82 -6.97
C TYR A 59 -3.58 5.63 -7.94
N ASP A 60 -3.07 6.80 -7.55
CA ASP A 60 -2.19 7.63 -8.40
C ASP A 60 -0.84 6.94 -8.71
N TYR A 61 -0.46 5.96 -7.89
CA TYR A 61 0.78 5.23 -8.03
C TYR A 61 0.57 3.74 -7.76
N TYR A 62 1.43 2.90 -8.32
CA TYR A 62 1.52 1.48 -7.95
C TYR A 62 2.97 1.01 -7.79
N ASN A 63 3.14 -0.06 -7.00
CA ASN A 63 4.40 -0.77 -6.83
C ASN A 63 4.52 -1.86 -7.90
N LEU A 64 5.53 -1.79 -8.76
CA LEU A 64 5.90 -2.89 -9.66
C LEU A 64 7.04 -3.69 -9.05
N VAL A 65 6.88 -4.99 -8.85
CA VAL A 65 7.98 -5.87 -8.43
C VAL A 65 8.18 -6.99 -9.44
N VAL A 66 9.37 -7.02 -10.04
CA VAL A 66 9.78 -8.04 -11.01
C VAL A 66 10.76 -9.01 -10.36
N GLY A 67 10.71 -10.28 -10.73
CA GLY A 67 11.64 -11.31 -10.29
C GLY A 67 11.20 -12.12 -9.07
N SER A 68 9.96 -11.94 -8.63
CA SER A 68 9.39 -12.73 -7.56
C SER A 68 8.15 -13.45 -8.07
N SER A 69 8.12 -14.77 -7.94
CA SER A 69 6.91 -15.56 -8.15
C SER A 69 6.15 -15.70 -6.82
N VAL A 70 4.88 -15.28 -6.77
CA VAL A 70 4.02 -15.31 -5.57
C VAL A 70 3.49 -16.72 -5.24
N ILE A 71 3.86 -17.71 -6.05
CA ILE A 71 3.27 -19.06 -6.05
C ILE A 71 3.33 -19.70 -4.64
N ASP A 72 4.41 -19.49 -3.89
CA ASP A 72 4.61 -20.14 -2.59
C ASP A 72 4.56 -19.21 -1.36
N SER A 73 4.70 -17.89 -1.53
CA SER A 73 4.85 -16.99 -0.38
C SER A 73 4.19 -15.64 -0.57
N VAL A 74 3.53 -15.17 0.49
CA VAL A 74 3.11 -13.77 0.66
C VAL A 74 4.30 -12.83 0.87
N PHE A 75 5.52 -13.37 1.02
CA PHE A 75 6.73 -12.60 1.16
C PHE A 75 7.44 -12.46 -0.18
N VAL A 76 7.55 -11.22 -0.64
CA VAL A 76 8.27 -10.83 -1.84
C VAL A 76 9.61 -10.24 -1.42
N LYS A 77 10.70 -10.74 -2.01
CA LYS A 77 12.06 -10.29 -1.71
C LYS A 77 12.59 -9.44 -2.84
N VAL A 78 13.27 -8.36 -2.50
CA VAL A 78 13.85 -7.42 -3.46
C VAL A 78 15.29 -7.08 -3.04
N ASP A 79 16.22 -7.07 -3.98
CA ASP A 79 17.57 -6.57 -3.75
C ASP A 79 17.51 -5.06 -3.45
N LYS A 80 18.09 -4.64 -2.34
CA LYS A 80 18.13 -3.24 -1.93
C LYS A 80 18.74 -2.31 -2.99
N LYS A 81 19.69 -2.78 -3.79
CA LYS A 81 20.34 -2.00 -4.86
C LYS A 81 19.43 -1.75 -6.07
N ARG A 82 18.34 -2.51 -6.19
CA ARG A 82 17.39 -2.45 -7.32
C ARG A 82 15.99 -2.08 -6.87
N ALA A 83 15.85 -1.60 -5.64
CA ALA A 83 14.59 -1.13 -5.09
C ALA A 83 14.49 0.38 -5.24
N ILE A 84 13.48 0.82 -5.99
CA ILE A 84 13.14 2.23 -6.25
C ILE A 84 14.38 2.98 -6.76
N GLU A 85 14.97 2.48 -7.83
CA GLU A 85 16.19 3.00 -8.44
C GLU A 85 15.85 3.88 -9.66
N ALA A 86 16.74 4.83 -9.99
CA ALA A 86 16.57 5.84 -11.03
C ALA A 86 16.16 5.31 -12.40
N PHE A 87 16.63 4.11 -12.74
CA PHE A 87 16.34 3.51 -14.02
C PHE A 87 14.87 3.07 -14.15
N TYR A 88 14.23 2.68 -13.05
CA TYR A 88 12.88 2.11 -13.06
C TYR A 88 11.80 3.06 -12.51
N THR A 89 12.21 4.06 -11.73
CA THR A 89 11.33 5.00 -11.03
C THR A 89 11.77 6.43 -11.34
N GLU A 90 10.82 7.29 -11.68
CA GLU A 90 11.08 8.72 -11.95
C GLU A 90 11.81 9.40 -10.78
N ASP A 91 12.66 10.38 -11.11
CA ASP A 91 13.55 11.04 -10.14
C ASP A 91 12.80 11.58 -8.91
N GLU A 92 11.65 12.23 -9.11
CA GLU A 92 10.85 12.79 -8.00
C GLU A 92 10.32 11.71 -7.04
N LEU A 93 9.82 10.61 -7.60
CA LEU A 93 9.32 9.47 -6.82
C LEU A 93 10.47 8.73 -6.13
N ARG A 94 11.60 8.55 -6.83
CA ARG A 94 12.82 7.96 -6.26
C ARG A 94 13.29 8.76 -5.06
N ASP A 95 13.45 10.06 -5.22
CA ASP A 95 14.00 10.93 -4.17
C ASP A 95 13.09 10.93 -2.94
N LYS A 96 11.77 10.82 -3.14
CA LYS A 96 10.79 10.70 -2.06
C LYS A 96 10.81 9.34 -1.36
N TYR A 97 10.87 8.23 -2.11
CA TYR A 97 10.55 6.90 -1.59
C TYR A 97 11.74 5.95 -1.42
N ALA A 98 12.86 6.15 -2.13
CA ALA A 98 13.99 5.20 -2.15
C ALA A 98 14.66 5.00 -0.78
N TYR A 99 14.68 6.04 0.07
CA TYR A 99 15.22 5.90 1.43
C TYR A 99 14.31 5.07 2.35
N LEU A 100 13.04 4.87 1.97
CA LEU A 100 12.03 4.14 2.73
C LEU A 100 11.95 4.68 4.17
N SER A 101 11.81 6.00 4.32
CA SER A 101 11.51 6.63 5.63
C SER A 101 10.20 6.06 6.21
N VAL A 102 9.92 6.33 7.48
CA VAL A 102 8.69 5.86 8.11
C VAL A 102 7.45 6.37 7.36
N ASP A 103 7.47 7.62 6.91
CA ASP A 103 6.35 8.21 6.18
C ASP A 103 6.28 7.71 4.73
N ALA A 104 7.43 7.54 4.06
CA ALA A 104 7.48 6.89 2.75
C ALA A 104 6.90 5.48 2.80
N ILE A 105 7.25 4.68 3.82
CA ILE A 105 6.70 3.32 3.99
C ILE A 105 5.18 3.37 4.14
N LYS A 106 4.65 4.29 4.98
CA LYS A 106 3.19 4.42 5.15
C LYS A 106 2.48 4.76 3.85
N GLU A 107 3.04 5.64 3.04
CA GLU A 107 2.46 5.98 1.73
C GLU A 107 2.56 4.81 0.74
N ILE A 108 3.74 4.20 0.61
CA ILE A 108 3.98 3.05 -0.28
C ILE A 108 3.03 1.88 0.00
N GLN A 109 2.71 1.64 1.27
CA GLN A 109 1.78 0.58 1.69
C GLN A 109 0.32 0.84 1.26
N ARG A 110 -0.01 2.06 0.85
CA ARG A 110 -1.33 2.43 0.33
C ARG A 110 -1.43 2.31 -1.19
N PHE A 111 -0.31 2.13 -1.87
CA PHE A 111 -0.30 1.89 -3.32
C PHE A 111 -0.59 0.42 -3.60
N PRO A 112 -1.39 0.10 -4.64
CA PRO A 112 -1.47 -1.24 -5.19
C PRO A 112 -0.09 -1.80 -5.52
N ILE A 113 0.04 -3.13 -5.52
CA ILE A 113 1.25 -3.81 -5.99
C ILE A 113 0.93 -4.78 -7.11
N LEU A 114 1.75 -4.77 -8.15
CA LEU A 114 1.82 -5.80 -9.19
C LEU A 114 3.14 -6.56 -9.02
N VAL A 115 3.04 -7.86 -8.79
CA VAL A 115 4.21 -8.74 -8.66
C VAL A 115 4.23 -9.72 -9.82
N VAL A 116 5.36 -9.78 -10.52
CA VAL A 116 5.56 -10.63 -11.71
C VAL A 116 6.92 -11.34 -11.64
N PRO A 117 7.05 -12.54 -12.23
CA PRO A 117 8.36 -13.15 -12.44
C PRO A 117 9.14 -12.39 -13.52
N GLU A 118 10.46 -12.59 -13.58
CA GLU A 118 11.24 -12.18 -14.75
C GLU A 118 10.76 -12.91 -16.00
N THR A 119 10.60 -12.20 -17.10
CA THR A 119 10.31 -12.78 -18.41
C THR A 119 11.50 -13.62 -18.89
N THR A 120 11.19 -14.80 -19.43
CA THR A 120 12.18 -15.77 -19.90
C THR A 120 12.67 -15.50 -21.33
N GLU A 121 11.91 -14.74 -22.12
CA GLU A 121 12.22 -14.42 -23.51
C GLU A 121 12.56 -12.94 -23.69
N TYR A 122 13.25 -12.64 -24.81
CA TYR A 122 13.54 -11.27 -25.24
C TYR A 122 12.25 -10.48 -25.53
N TYR A 123 12.35 -9.15 -25.47
CA TYR A 123 11.28 -8.18 -25.67
C TYR A 123 10.19 -8.24 -24.59
N GLY A 124 10.52 -8.68 -23.38
CA GLY A 124 9.54 -8.87 -22.31
C GLY A 124 8.48 -9.92 -22.65
N LYS A 125 8.76 -10.85 -23.57
CA LYS A 125 7.81 -11.91 -23.92
C LYS A 125 7.73 -12.90 -22.77
N ALA A 126 6.51 -13.12 -22.31
CA ALA A 126 6.24 -14.12 -21.29
C ALA A 126 6.03 -15.51 -21.90
N SER A 127 6.55 -16.54 -21.24
CA SER A 127 6.13 -17.92 -21.49
C SER A 127 4.70 -18.17 -20.98
N ASP A 128 4.06 -19.24 -21.45
CA ASP A 128 2.65 -19.56 -21.14
C ASP A 128 2.38 -19.85 -19.65
N ASP A 129 3.43 -20.17 -18.89
CA ASP A 129 3.42 -20.55 -17.48
C ASP A 129 3.81 -19.41 -16.52
N GLN A 130 3.92 -18.18 -17.02
CA GLN A 130 4.28 -17.02 -16.23
C GLN A 130 3.05 -16.19 -15.85
N TYR A 131 2.92 -15.90 -14.54
CA TYR A 131 1.76 -15.20 -13.99
C TYR A 131 2.16 -14.08 -13.04
N GLY A 132 1.44 -12.96 -13.14
CA GLY A 132 1.47 -11.85 -12.21
C GLY A 132 0.33 -11.86 -11.21
N TYR A 133 0.48 -11.09 -10.13
CA TYR A 133 -0.50 -10.99 -9.05
C TYR A 133 -0.64 -9.54 -8.59
N VAL A 134 -1.88 -9.11 -8.43
CA VAL A 134 -2.23 -7.79 -7.92
C VAL A 134 -2.63 -7.89 -6.44
N GLY A 135 -2.21 -6.92 -5.64
CA GLY A 135 -2.51 -6.91 -4.21
C GLY A 135 -2.09 -5.63 -3.51
N ILE A 136 -1.82 -5.73 -2.20
CA ILE A 136 -1.36 -4.62 -1.36
C ILE A 136 -0.19 -5.03 -0.48
N ILE A 137 0.65 -4.07 -0.10
CA ILE A 137 1.79 -4.29 0.81
C ILE A 137 1.32 -4.10 2.26
N GLU A 138 1.27 -5.17 3.04
CA GLU A 138 0.92 -5.12 4.46
C GLU A 138 2.09 -4.71 5.36
N LYS A 139 3.33 -5.03 4.97
CA LYS A 139 4.51 -4.71 5.77
C LYS A 139 5.77 -4.66 4.91
N ILE A 140 6.66 -3.71 5.22
CA ILE A 140 7.98 -3.59 4.62
C ILE A 140 9.03 -3.81 5.71
N ARG A 141 9.97 -4.72 5.48
CA ARG A 141 11.14 -4.92 6.34
C ARG A 141 12.42 -4.68 5.56
N LYS A 142 13.35 -3.95 6.17
CA LYS A 142 14.71 -3.78 5.66
C LYS A 142 15.61 -4.77 6.38
N ASP A 143 16.14 -5.73 5.66
CA ASP A 143 17.21 -6.60 6.12
C ASP A 143 18.57 -6.08 5.61
N SER A 144 19.67 -6.73 5.98
CA SER A 144 21.02 -6.23 5.67
C SER A 144 21.32 -6.13 4.17
N CYS A 145 20.80 -7.06 3.38
CA CYS A 145 21.01 -7.13 1.93
C CYS A 145 19.71 -7.11 1.10
N GLU A 146 18.57 -7.42 1.72
CA GLU A 146 17.28 -7.59 1.05
C GLU A 146 16.22 -6.68 1.68
N ILE A 147 15.24 -6.28 0.89
CA ILE A 147 13.99 -5.73 1.37
C ILE A 147 12.93 -6.82 1.23
N VAL A 148 12.19 -7.06 2.31
CA VAL A 148 11.11 -8.05 2.35
C VAL A 148 9.77 -7.35 2.46
N LEU A 149 8.95 -7.52 1.44
CA LEU A 149 7.57 -7.04 1.39
C LEU A 149 6.66 -8.20 1.79
N LYS A 150 5.83 -8.00 2.81
CA LYS A 150 4.71 -8.89 3.10
C LYS A 150 3.50 -8.35 2.36
N CYS A 151 3.00 -9.10 1.39
CA CYS A 151 1.92 -8.69 0.51
C CYS A 151 0.68 -9.54 0.74
N LYS A 152 -0.49 -8.93 0.58
CA LYS A 152 -1.77 -9.61 0.56
C LYS A 152 -2.29 -9.61 -0.87
N PHE A 153 -2.56 -10.81 -1.39
CA PHE A 153 -3.13 -11.03 -2.71
C PHE A 153 -4.51 -11.68 -2.53
N GLU A 154 -5.53 -11.18 -3.21
CA GLU A 154 -6.87 -11.73 -3.11
C GLU A 154 -6.98 -13.02 -3.93
N ASP A 155 -7.38 -14.12 -3.28
CA ASP A 155 -7.56 -15.45 -3.88
C ASP A 155 -6.41 -15.96 -4.76
N LYS A 156 -5.25 -15.29 -4.70
CA LYS A 156 -4.11 -15.44 -5.60
C LYS A 156 -4.54 -15.60 -7.05
N LYS A 157 -5.48 -14.78 -7.53
CA LYS A 157 -5.92 -14.87 -8.93
C LYS A 157 -4.76 -14.52 -9.87
N PRO A 158 -4.26 -15.48 -10.66
CA PRO A 158 -3.10 -15.22 -11.50
C PRO A 158 -3.52 -14.47 -12.77
N ILE A 159 -2.77 -13.44 -13.11
CA ILE A 159 -2.88 -12.73 -14.38
C ILE A 159 -1.80 -13.28 -15.31
N PRO A 160 -2.12 -13.83 -16.49
CA PRO A 160 -1.10 -14.26 -17.44
C PRO A 160 -0.15 -13.10 -17.78
N LEU A 161 1.16 -13.30 -17.62
CA LEU A 161 2.15 -12.26 -17.85
C LEU A 161 2.14 -11.77 -19.31
N LYS A 162 1.70 -12.61 -20.26
CA LYS A 162 1.43 -12.20 -21.64
C LYS A 162 0.46 -11.03 -21.73
N LYS A 163 -0.64 -11.07 -20.97
CA LYS A 163 -1.64 -9.97 -20.95
C LYS A 163 -1.05 -8.70 -20.35
N ILE A 164 -0.25 -8.82 -19.30
CA ILE A 164 0.48 -7.68 -18.70
C ILE A 164 1.47 -7.09 -19.72
N SER A 165 2.15 -7.94 -20.49
CA SER A 165 3.11 -7.52 -21.50
C SER A 165 2.45 -6.78 -22.67
N GLU A 166 1.21 -7.16 -23.03
CA GLU A 166 0.41 -6.49 -24.07
C GLU A 166 0.05 -5.04 -23.69
N VAL A 167 -0.12 -4.77 -22.39
CA VAL A 167 -0.45 -3.42 -21.84
C VAL A 167 0.71 -2.80 -21.08
N ALA A 168 1.93 -3.30 -21.30
CA ALA A 168 3.12 -2.87 -20.56
C ALA A 168 3.36 -1.36 -20.70
N PHE A 169 3.13 -0.81 -21.89
CA PHE A 169 3.30 0.62 -22.15
C PHE A 169 2.35 1.46 -21.29
N ASP A 170 1.07 1.11 -21.25
CA ASP A 170 0.05 1.83 -20.49
C ASP A 170 0.30 1.71 -18.99
N LEU A 171 0.84 0.57 -18.54
CA LEU A 171 1.31 0.36 -17.18
C LEU A 171 2.61 1.11 -16.82
N GLY A 172 3.20 1.88 -17.74
CA GLY A 172 4.46 2.60 -17.52
C GLY A 172 5.69 1.69 -17.40
N ILE A 173 5.61 0.49 -17.97
CA ILE A 173 6.70 -0.48 -18.03
C ILE A 173 7.54 -0.17 -19.28
N GLN A 174 8.75 0.28 -19.07
CA GLN A 174 9.65 0.79 -20.09
C GLN A 174 10.37 -0.35 -20.83
N SER A 175 10.68 -0.07 -22.09
CA SER A 175 11.69 -0.82 -22.84
C SER A 175 13.07 -0.28 -22.47
N MET A 176 14.01 -1.17 -22.12
CA MET A 176 15.36 -0.80 -21.69
C MET A 176 16.30 -0.72 -22.88
N ASP A 177 16.33 -1.79 -23.68
CA ASP A 177 17.10 -1.90 -24.92
C ASP A 177 16.21 -2.50 -26.02
N VAL A 178 16.70 -2.50 -27.27
CA VAL A 178 15.96 -2.98 -28.46
C VAL A 178 15.26 -4.32 -28.23
N ALA A 179 15.79 -5.20 -27.37
CA ALA A 179 15.23 -6.51 -27.07
C ALA A 179 15.05 -6.82 -25.56
N ILE A 180 15.15 -5.84 -24.66
CA ILE A 180 15.09 -6.06 -23.20
C ILE A 180 14.13 -5.02 -22.60
N THR A 181 13.22 -5.46 -21.74
CA THR A 181 12.30 -4.57 -21.01
C THR A 181 12.54 -4.64 -19.51
N GLU A 182 11.91 -3.75 -18.76
CA GLU A 182 11.92 -3.80 -17.29
C GLU A 182 11.49 -5.18 -16.74
N LEU A 183 10.65 -5.91 -17.48
CA LEU A 183 10.20 -7.26 -17.11
C LEU A 183 11.31 -8.32 -17.21
N ASN A 184 12.45 -8.03 -17.84
CA ASN A 184 13.59 -8.95 -17.92
C ASN A 184 14.55 -8.84 -16.72
N HIS A 185 14.33 -7.89 -15.81
CA HIS A 185 15.24 -7.63 -14.70
C HIS A 185 14.52 -7.54 -13.37
N SER A 186 14.97 -8.31 -12.37
CA SER A 186 14.46 -8.23 -11.01
C SER A 186 14.70 -6.85 -10.42
N HIS A 187 13.63 -6.15 -10.06
CA HIS A 187 13.67 -4.82 -9.45
C HIS A 187 12.34 -4.53 -8.74
N TRP A 188 12.31 -3.44 -7.97
CA TRP A 188 11.07 -2.83 -7.48
C TRP A 188 11.02 -1.38 -7.93
N ALA A 189 9.91 -0.96 -8.54
CA ALA A 189 9.65 0.40 -8.98
C ALA A 189 8.36 0.96 -8.42
N ILE A 190 8.26 2.29 -8.39
CA ILE A 190 6.99 3.01 -8.19
C ILE A 190 6.65 3.68 -9.51
N LYS A 191 5.44 3.42 -10.01
CA LYS A 191 4.97 3.90 -11.31
C LYS A 191 3.81 4.88 -11.12
N PRO A 192 3.82 6.04 -11.79
CA PRO A 192 2.77 7.07 -11.69
C PRO A 192 1.59 6.75 -12.61
N VAL A 193 0.99 5.57 -12.40
CA VAL A 193 -0.11 5.05 -13.22
C VAL A 193 -1.15 4.42 -12.31
N ASN A 194 -2.43 4.56 -12.66
CA ASN A 194 -3.50 3.87 -11.98
C ASN A 194 -3.61 2.41 -12.46
N LEU A 195 -2.91 1.51 -11.77
CA LEU A 195 -2.88 0.08 -12.09
C LEU A 195 -4.29 -0.53 -12.27
N ILE A 196 -5.23 -0.16 -11.41
CA ILE A 196 -6.57 -0.77 -11.38
C ILE A 196 -7.38 -0.34 -12.61
N GLU A 197 -7.29 0.94 -12.97
CA GLU A 197 -7.93 1.50 -14.15
C GLU A 197 -7.38 0.87 -15.43
N GLU A 198 -6.05 0.85 -15.60
CA GLU A 198 -5.41 0.28 -16.79
C GLU A 198 -5.76 -1.20 -16.99
N LEU A 199 -5.73 -2.00 -15.92
CA LEU A 199 -6.10 -3.42 -16.01
C LEU A 199 -7.59 -3.60 -16.33
N THR A 200 -8.45 -2.70 -15.82
CA THR A 200 -9.90 -2.74 -16.08
C THR A 200 -10.21 -2.37 -17.53
N GLU A 201 -9.59 -1.32 -18.06
CA GLU A 201 -9.73 -0.90 -19.46
C GLU A 201 -9.23 -1.97 -20.43
N ALA A 202 -8.13 -2.63 -20.08
CA ALA A 202 -7.59 -3.78 -20.79
C ALA A 202 -8.47 -5.05 -20.70
N LYS A 203 -9.56 -5.01 -19.92
CA LYS A 203 -10.45 -6.16 -19.64
C LYS A 203 -9.69 -7.35 -19.06
N ILE A 204 -8.66 -7.06 -18.27
CA ILE A 204 -7.90 -8.05 -17.52
C ILE A 204 -8.66 -8.31 -16.23
N ASP A 205 -8.96 -9.58 -15.97
CA ASP A 205 -9.73 -9.98 -14.81
C ASP A 205 -8.80 -10.29 -13.62
N PHE A 206 -8.70 -9.36 -12.67
CA PHE A 206 -7.81 -9.45 -11.50
C PHE A 206 -8.55 -9.51 -10.15
N LYS A 207 -9.89 -9.39 -10.14
CA LYS A 207 -10.81 -9.39 -8.98
C LYS A 207 -10.57 -8.26 -7.95
N ASP A 208 -11.68 -7.72 -7.45
CA ASP A 208 -11.82 -6.32 -7.01
C ASP A 208 -12.41 -6.18 -5.59
N SER A 209 -12.12 -7.07 -4.62
CA SER A 209 -12.63 -6.89 -3.24
C SER A 209 -11.62 -6.28 -2.28
N ILE A 210 -10.35 -6.20 -2.70
CA ILE A 210 -9.32 -5.38 -2.03
C ILE A 210 -9.44 -3.90 -2.42
N PHE A 211 -9.90 -3.60 -3.64
CA PHE A 211 -9.80 -2.28 -4.28
C PHE A 211 -11.13 -1.53 -4.35
#